data_AF-A0A7V9LH40-F1
#
_entry.id   AF-A0A7V9LH40-F1
#
_cell.length_a   1.000
_cell.length_b   1.000
_cell.length_c   1.000
_cell.angle_alpha   90.00
_cell.angle_beta   90.00
_cell.angle_gamma   90.00
#
_symmetry.space_group_name_H-M   'P 1'
#
loop_
_entity.id
_entity.type
_entity.pdbx_description
1 polymer ?
#
loop_
_entity_poly.entity_id
_entity_poly.type
_entity_poly.pdbx_seq_one_letter_code
_entity_poly.pdbx_strand_id
1 'polypeptide(L)'
;MTLFRAIPISAHGALEVLAAPLLIAAPFALGFSVPAGIVSIALGVLLVGLATSIYGGEGERGTLPLTAHASFDFVLAAATIATGLLVGFAAGDYTAGLFLLAFGSAHLGLTASTRYSRPAPRFSG
;
A
#
# COMPACT_ATOMS: atom_id res chain seq x y z
N MET A 1 16.74 6.69 17.17
CA MET A 1 15.94 6.51 15.94
C MET A 1 16.90 6.01 14.88
N THR A 2 16.65 4.86 14.26
CA THR A 2 17.49 4.45 13.13
C THR A 2 17.13 5.36 11.95
N LEU A 3 18.15 5.87 11.23
CA LEU A 3 17.99 6.79 10.09
C LEU A 3 17.05 6.25 8.99
N PHE A 4 16.72 4.96 9.02
CA PHE A 4 15.93 4.26 8.02
C PHE A 4 14.40 4.37 8.20
N ARG A 5 13.87 4.79 9.35
CA ARG A 5 12.40 4.91 9.58
C ARG A 5 11.95 6.36 9.71
N ALA A 6 12.12 7.13 8.64
CA ALA A 6 11.86 8.56 8.60
C ALA A 6 10.39 8.93 8.38
N ILE A 7 9.58 8.05 7.80
CA ILE A 7 8.20 8.38 7.40
C ILE A 7 7.26 8.22 8.60
N PRO A 8 6.57 9.29 9.05
CA PRO A 8 5.57 9.18 10.10
C PRO A 8 4.32 8.47 9.58
N ILE A 9 3.61 7.76 10.46
CA ILE A 9 2.42 6.97 10.10
C ILE A 9 1.30 7.78 9.41
N SER A 10 1.17 9.07 9.72
CA SER A 10 0.20 9.95 9.05
C SER A 10 0.57 10.21 7.58
N ALA A 11 1.86 10.41 7.28
CA ALA A 11 2.33 10.57 5.91
C ALA A 11 2.25 9.26 5.14
N HIS A 12 2.55 8.13 5.79
CA HIS A 12 2.36 6.80 5.22
C HIS A 12 0.92 6.60 4.74
N GLY A 13 -0.06 6.72 5.64
CA GLY A 13 -1.46 6.50 5.25
C GLY A 13 -1.97 7.49 4.21
N ALA A 14 -1.51 8.75 4.22
CA ALA A 14 -1.84 9.70 3.16
C ALA A 14 -1.29 9.24 1.79
N LEU A 15 -0.07 8.72 1.74
CA LEU A 15 0.50 8.16 0.52
C LEU A 15 -0.26 6.93 0.04
N GLU A 16 -0.69 6.05 0.95
CA GLU A 16 -1.52 4.88 0.58
C GLU A 16 -2.88 5.29 0.00
N VAL A 17 -3.54 6.29 0.60
CA VAL A 17 -4.80 6.86 0.08
C VAL A 17 -4.62 7.38 -1.34
N LEU A 18 -3.48 8.01 -1.66
CA LEU A 18 -3.18 8.48 -3.01
C LEU A 18 -2.76 7.35 -3.96
N ALA A 19 -2.09 6.33 -3.44
CA ALA A 19 -1.55 5.23 -4.24
C ALA A 19 -2.63 4.21 -4.65
N ALA A 20 -3.63 3.96 -3.79
CA ALA A 20 -4.67 2.97 -4.07
C ALA A 20 -5.49 3.27 -5.35
N PRO A 21 -5.93 4.52 -5.62
CA PRO A 21 -6.55 4.88 -6.89
C PRO A 21 -5.66 4.61 -8.11
N LEU A 22 -4.33 4.69 -7.98
CA LEU A 22 -3.42 4.38 -9.08
C LEU A 22 -3.50 2.90 -9.47
N LEU A 23 -3.53 1.98 -8.50
CA LEU A 23 -3.75 0.54 -8.76
C LEU A 23 -5.09 0.26 -9.43
N ILE A 24 -6.15 0.99 -9.05
CA ILE A 24 -7.49 0.82 -9.60
C ILE A 24 -7.59 1.39 -11.03
N ALA A 25 -6.97 2.54 -11.29
CA ALA A 25 -7.06 3.22 -12.56
C ALA A 25 -6.06 2.70 -13.61
N ALA A 26 -4.93 2.13 -13.18
CA ALA A 26 -3.86 1.67 -14.06
C ALA A 26 -4.30 0.71 -15.17
N PRO A 27 -5.19 -0.27 -14.94
CA PRO A 27 -5.64 -1.17 -16.01
C PRO A 27 -6.28 -0.44 -17.19
N PHE A 28 -7.04 0.61 -16.91
CA PHE A 28 -7.72 1.42 -17.92
C PHE A 28 -6.77 2.40 -18.58
N ALA A 29 -5.90 3.04 -17.80
CA ALA A 29 -4.96 4.05 -18.29
C ALA A 29 -3.80 3.46 -19.11
N LEU A 30 -3.37 2.24 -18.76
CA LEU A 30 -2.18 1.59 -19.32
C LEU A 30 -2.52 0.38 -20.21
N GLY A 31 -3.81 0.02 -20.34
CA GLY A 31 -4.27 -1.04 -21.22
C GLY A 31 -3.88 -2.44 -20.77
N PHE A 32 -4.05 -2.76 -19.48
CA PHE A 32 -3.74 -4.10 -18.98
C PHE A 32 -4.68 -5.14 -19.59
N SER A 33 -4.19 -6.38 -19.70
CA SER A 33 -5.04 -7.54 -19.97
C SER A 33 -6.13 -7.68 -18.89
N VAL A 34 -7.27 -8.27 -19.25
CA VAL A 34 -8.41 -8.45 -18.33
C VAL A 34 -8.01 -9.13 -17.02
N PRO A 35 -7.25 -10.26 -17.00
CA PRO A 35 -6.85 -10.89 -15.75
C PRO A 35 -5.95 -10.00 -14.89
N ALA A 36 -4.96 -9.33 -15.49
CA ALA A 36 -4.07 -8.41 -14.77
C ALA A 36 -4.84 -7.20 -14.21
N GLY A 37 -5.80 -6.69 -14.97
CA GLY A 37 -6.67 -5.61 -14.56
C GLY A 37 -7.51 -5.95 -13.33
N ILE A 38 -8.13 -7.13 -13.31
CA ILE A 38 -8.91 -7.63 -12.15
C ILE A 38 -8.03 -7.67 -10.90
N VAL A 39 -6.82 -8.24 -11.01
CA VAL A 39 -5.89 -8.35 -9.86
C VAL A 39 -5.42 -6.98 -9.39
N SER A 40 -5.06 -6.07 -10.31
CA SER A 40 -4.64 -4.70 -9.98
C SER A 40 -5.73 -3.95 -9.22
N ILE A 41 -7.00 -4.05 -9.68
CA ILE A 41 -8.14 -3.42 -9.01
C ILE A 41 -8.35 -4.04 -7.62
N ALA A 42 -8.28 -5.37 -7.51
CA ALA A 42 -8.43 -6.04 -6.21
C ALA A 42 -7.36 -5.60 -5.21
N LEU A 43 -6.08 -5.54 -5.63
CA LEU A 43 -4.99 -5.02 -4.82
C LEU A 43 -5.22 -3.56 -4.42
N GLY A 44 -5.72 -2.73 -5.34
CA GLY A 44 -6.06 -1.34 -5.05
C GLY A 44 -7.17 -1.20 -4.01
N VAL A 45 -8.24 -2.00 -4.12
CA VAL A 45 -9.33 -2.03 -3.13
C VAL A 45 -8.83 -2.48 -1.75
N LEU A 46 -7.97 -3.50 -1.70
CA LEU A 46 -7.33 -3.93 -0.46
C LEU A 46 -6.48 -2.81 0.17
N LEU A 47 -5.72 -2.08 -0.65
CA LEU A 47 -4.94 -0.92 -0.19
C LEU A 47 -5.84 0.20 0.35
N VAL A 48 -6.99 0.49 -0.27
CA VAL A 48 -7.97 1.45 0.29
C VAL A 48 -8.42 1.02 1.69
N GLY A 49 -8.80 -0.26 1.85
CA GLY A 49 -9.22 -0.79 3.14
C GLY A 49 -8.11 -0.69 4.19
N LEU A 50 -6.87 -0.99 3.80
CA LEU A 50 -5.72 -0.90 4.69
C LEU A 50 -5.41 0.55 5.07
N ALA A 51 -5.37 1.47 4.09
CA ALA A 51 -5.10 2.89 4.30
C ALA A 51 -6.12 3.55 5.24
N THR A 52 -7.39 3.16 5.14
CA THR A 52 -8.45 3.68 6.03
C THR A 52 -8.38 3.10 7.44
N SER A 53 -7.78 1.92 7.63
CA SER A 53 -7.71 1.24 8.93
C SER A 53 -6.90 1.96 10.01
N ILE A 54 -6.02 2.90 9.65
CA ILE A 54 -5.23 3.68 10.62
C ILE A 54 -6.03 4.85 11.21
N TYR A 55 -7.11 5.26 10.54
CA TYR A 55 -8.00 6.35 10.94
C TYR A 55 -9.17 5.79 11.76
N GLY A 56 -9.46 6.42 12.89
CA GLY A 56 -10.66 6.18 13.69
C GLY A 56 -11.53 7.43 13.73
N GLY A 57 -12.73 7.32 14.30
CA GLY A 57 -13.56 8.48 14.64
C GLY A 57 -12.85 9.43 15.63
N GLU A 58 -13.50 10.54 15.94
CA GLU A 58 -12.93 11.56 16.82
C GLU A 58 -12.64 10.97 18.22
N GLY A 59 -11.36 10.91 18.60
CA GLY A 59 -10.91 10.28 19.85
C GLY A 59 -10.74 8.75 19.80
N GLU A 60 -11.10 8.09 18.69
CA GLU A 60 -10.96 6.65 18.52
C GLU A 60 -9.65 6.25 17.84
N ARG A 61 -9.19 5.03 18.14
CA ARG A 61 -8.07 4.41 17.43
C ARG A 61 -8.60 3.81 16.12
N GLY A 62 -7.76 3.81 15.09
CA GLY A 62 -8.05 3.05 13.86
C GLY A 62 -8.43 1.59 14.12
N THR A 63 -9.14 1.01 13.16
CA THR A 63 -9.77 -0.32 13.26
C THR A 63 -8.77 -1.47 13.39
N LEU A 64 -7.50 -1.26 13.00
CA LEU A 64 -6.42 -2.23 13.17
C LEU A 64 -5.31 -1.74 14.12
N PRO A 65 -4.72 -2.65 14.93
CA PRO A 65 -3.45 -2.38 15.58
C PRO A 65 -2.37 -2.03 14.54
N LEU A 66 -1.51 -1.04 14.83
CA LEU A 66 -0.48 -0.60 13.87
C LEU A 66 0.51 -1.71 13.48
N THR A 67 0.76 -2.68 14.36
CA THR A 67 1.57 -3.86 14.05
C THR A 67 0.90 -4.77 13.03
N ALA A 68 -0.43 -4.92 13.09
CA ALA A 68 -1.20 -5.70 12.13
C ALA A 68 -1.22 -4.99 10.76
N HIS A 69 -1.46 -3.67 10.75
CA HIS A 69 -1.40 -2.87 9.53
C HIS A 69 -0.03 -2.98 8.85
N ALA A 70 1.07 -2.82 9.60
CA ALA A 70 2.43 -2.99 9.07
C ALA A 70 2.68 -4.39 8.47
N SER A 71 2.13 -5.45 9.07
CA SER A 71 2.22 -6.81 8.52
C SER A 71 1.44 -6.93 7.21
N PHE A 72 0.24 -6.34 7.12
CA PHE A 72 -0.54 -6.32 5.88
C PHE A 72 0.17 -5.54 4.78
N ASP A 73 0.86 -4.45 5.10
CA ASP A 73 1.66 -3.70 4.13
C ASP A 73 2.75 -4.54 3.48
N PHE A 74 3.52 -5.27 4.30
CA PHE A 74 4.55 -6.16 3.78
C PHE A 74 3.95 -7.27 2.90
N VAL A 75 2.82 -7.85 3.31
CA VAL A 75 2.11 -8.87 2.53
C VAL A 75 1.60 -8.29 1.21
N LEU A 76 0.98 -7.12 1.22
CA LEU A 76 0.44 -6.47 0.04
C LEU A 76 1.54 -6.07 -0.93
N ALA A 77 2.66 -5.53 -0.43
CA ALA A 77 3.83 -5.22 -1.24
C ALA A 77 4.41 -6.48 -1.90
N ALA A 78 4.63 -7.54 -1.12
CA ALA A 78 5.16 -8.81 -1.62
C ALA A 78 4.21 -9.46 -2.64
N ALA A 79 2.89 -9.45 -2.37
CA ALA A 79 1.89 -9.96 -3.29
C ALA A 79 1.89 -9.17 -4.60
N THR A 80 1.93 -7.84 -4.54
CA THR A 80 1.96 -6.97 -5.73
C THR A 80 3.21 -7.20 -6.57
N ILE A 81 4.39 -7.33 -5.93
CA ILE A 81 5.65 -7.68 -6.60
C ILE A 81 5.54 -9.05 -7.28
N ALA A 82 5.07 -10.06 -6.55
CA ALA A 82 4.93 -11.41 -7.08
C ALA A 82 3.95 -11.45 -8.26
N THR A 83 2.82 -10.74 -8.16
CA THR A 83 1.87 -10.58 -9.27
C THR A 83 2.54 -9.91 -10.46
N GLY A 84 3.30 -8.82 -10.27
CA GLY A 84 4.01 -8.15 -11.36
C GLY A 84 4.98 -9.08 -12.10
N LEU A 85 5.75 -9.90 -11.36
CA LEU A 85 6.63 -10.90 -11.94
C LEU A 85 5.85 -11.97 -12.72
N LEU A 86 4.78 -12.52 -12.14
CA LEU A 86 3.95 -13.55 -12.78
C LEU A 86 3.26 -13.02 -14.05
N VAL A 87 2.64 -11.85 -13.97
CA VAL A 87 1.92 -11.23 -15.09
C VAL A 87 2.90 -10.83 -16.20
N GLY A 88 4.03 -10.22 -15.85
CA GLY A 88 5.03 -9.79 -16.83
C GLY A 88 5.73 -10.95 -17.51
N PHE A 89 6.25 -11.92 -16.75
CA PHE A 89 7.07 -13.00 -17.30
C PHE A 89 6.28 -14.23 -17.73
N ALA A 90 5.23 -14.63 -16.99
CA ALA A 90 4.49 -15.86 -17.29
C ALA A 90 3.28 -15.61 -18.21
N ALA A 91 2.60 -14.46 -18.08
CA ALA A 91 1.44 -14.13 -18.90
C ALA A 91 1.75 -13.23 -20.11
N GLY A 92 2.95 -12.64 -20.17
CA GLY A 92 3.41 -11.80 -21.29
C GLY A 92 2.85 -10.38 -21.32
N ASP A 93 2.12 -9.96 -20.29
CA ASP A 93 1.63 -8.58 -20.15
C ASP A 93 2.69 -7.74 -19.43
N TYR A 94 3.71 -7.35 -20.20
CA TYR A 94 4.87 -6.64 -19.67
C TYR A 94 4.52 -5.27 -19.09
N THR A 95 3.53 -4.58 -19.65
CA THR A 95 3.09 -3.26 -19.15
C THR A 95 2.50 -3.39 -17.74
N ALA A 96 1.57 -4.33 -17.54
CA ALA A 96 1.02 -4.61 -16.22
C ALA A 96 2.09 -5.14 -15.26
N GLY A 97 2.95 -6.04 -15.74
CA GLY A 97 4.03 -6.62 -14.95
C GLY A 97 4.99 -5.56 -14.39
N LEU A 98 5.48 -4.65 -15.24
CA LEU A 98 6.37 -3.56 -14.85
C LEU A 98 5.69 -2.59 -13.88
N PHE A 99 4.44 -2.20 -14.15
CA PHE A 99 3.70 -1.30 -13.27
C PHE A 99 3.54 -1.91 -11.86
N LEU A 100 3.05 -3.15 -11.77
CA LEU A 100 2.83 -3.82 -10.49
C LEU A 100 4.15 -4.08 -9.74
N LEU A 101 5.20 -4.48 -10.46
CA LEU A 101 6.53 -4.67 -9.86
C LEU A 101 7.07 -3.35 -9.27
N ALA A 102 6.97 -2.25 -10.03
CA ALA A 102 7.40 -0.94 -9.58
C ALA A 102 6.56 -0.43 -8.40
N PHE A 103 5.23 -0.56 -8.49
CA PHE A 103 4.30 -0.16 -7.44
C PHE A 103 4.57 -0.94 -6.15
N GLY A 104 4.64 -2.28 -6.23
CA GLY A 104 4.87 -3.12 -5.07
C GLY A 104 6.23 -2.85 -4.42
N SER A 105 7.27 -2.57 -5.23
CA SER A 105 8.59 -2.19 -4.73
C SER A 105 8.57 -0.81 -4.03
N ALA A 106 7.84 0.15 -4.59
CA ALA A 106 7.65 1.46 -3.97
C ALA A 106 6.85 1.34 -2.66
N HIS A 107 5.79 0.52 -2.63
CA HIS A 107 5.03 0.23 -1.41
C HIS A 107 5.92 -0.43 -0.34
N LEU A 108 6.72 -1.44 -0.71
CA LEU A 108 7.68 -2.06 0.20
C LEU A 108 8.67 -1.04 0.78
N GLY A 109 9.19 -0.15 -0.06
CA GLY A 109 10.07 0.94 0.35
C GLY A 109 9.38 1.88 1.34
N LEU A 110 8.14 2.29 1.06
CA LEU A 110 7.32 3.08 1.97
C LEU A 110 7.13 2.38 3.32
N THR A 111 6.71 1.11 3.33
CA THR A 111 6.53 0.27 4.52
C THR A 111 7.81 0.15 5.34
N ALA A 112 8.93 -0.18 4.71
CA ALA A 112 10.23 -0.32 5.38
C ALA A 112 10.72 1.01 5.98
N SER A 113 10.36 2.13 5.34
CA SER A 113 10.72 3.48 5.76
C SER A 113 9.80 4.06 6.85
N THR A 114 8.75 3.34 7.23
CA THR A 114 7.69 3.87 8.10
C THR A 114 7.94 3.58 9.58
N ARG A 115 7.71 4.62 10.39
CA ARG A 115 7.64 4.53 11.85
C ARG A 115 6.19 4.29 12.28
N TYR A 116 5.87 3.03 12.58
CA TYR A 116 4.55 2.61 13.08
C TYR A 116 4.35 2.93 14.56
N SER A 117 4.20 4.21 14.89
CA SER A 117 3.83 4.65 16.24
C SER A 117 3.22 6.04 16.22
N ARG A 118 2.27 6.27 17.12
CA ARG A 118 1.60 7.57 17.29
C ARG A 118 2.37 8.45 18.28
N PRO A 119 2.32 9.79 18.14
CA PRO A 119 2.75 10.70 19.18
C PRO A 119 1.97 10.45 20.49
N ALA A 120 2.62 10.65 21.64
CA ALA A 120 1.92 10.57 22.92
C ALA A 120 0.83 11.67 23.01
N PRO A 121 -0.29 11.42 23.68
CA PRO A 121 -1.30 12.45 23.94
C PRO A 121 -0.63 13.65 24.63
N ARG A 122 -0.86 14.87 24.12
CA ARG A 122 -0.51 16.09 24.85
C ARG A 122 -1.61 16.33 25.88
N PHE A 123 -1.31 16.09 27.16
CA PHE A 123 -2.18 16.53 28.25
C PHE A 123 -1.97 18.04 28.46
N SER A 124 -2.92 18.86 28.02
CA SER A 124 -3.05 20.23 28.51
C SER A 124 -3.80 20.17 29.84
N GLY A 125 -3.09 20.42 30.94
CA GLY A 125 -3.69 20.59 32.27
C GLY A 125 -4.39 21.93 32.41
#